data_AF-A0A511JD85-F1
#
_entry.id   AF-A0A511JD85-F1
#
_cell.length_a   1.000
_cell.length_b   1.000
_cell.length_c   1.000
_cell.angle_alpha   90.00
_cell.angle_beta   90.00
_cell.angle_gamma   90.00
#
_symmetry.space_group_name_H-M   'P 1'
#
loop_
_entity.id
_entity.type
_entity.pdbx_description
1 polymer ?
#
loop_
_entity_poly.entity_id
_entity_poly.type
_entity_poly.pdbx_seq_one_letter_code
_entity_poly.pdbx_strand_id
1 'polypeptide(L)'
;MRSRERRSPDGTCLVSDAYTILEPAGLRSAYVTLTDALIERLEPMCGDDLHLLFLDKSGRPVAWLVRALWNLLAREPGTAYGDGRVPPRPSMSFANIDREQWWDVTGASETGVVDVGRIPDETVAGLRSAYALTRPDHPRASWAAPTFLDGRRIVVVDEVANTGDTLRIATGLVARAFPGSVVEGAHWMTPGAVVDRRSGLRRTASVPVWYRSDTSAGRLVGNRLAAGAGTSWRGRVGDEFLSTVPPERDLLGLRLRAEVARLAVDVAARALLARPASARPDDDIEERIRLLHGYADLREFTAARLRQDVG
;
A
#
# COMPACT_ATOMS: atom_id res chain seq x y z
N MET A 1 17.38 -1.45 -35.21
CA MET A 1 16.72 -2.76 -35.42
C MET A 1 15.26 -2.56 -35.01
N ARG A 2 14.31 -2.58 -35.96
CA ARG A 2 12.93 -2.10 -35.75
C ARG A 2 12.12 -3.11 -34.92
N SER A 3 11.53 -2.66 -33.81
CA SER A 3 10.59 -3.47 -33.03
C SER A 3 9.33 -3.76 -33.85
N ARG A 4 8.88 -5.02 -33.84
CA ARG A 4 7.63 -5.44 -34.47
C ARG A 4 6.50 -5.28 -33.44
N GLU A 5 5.65 -4.28 -33.63
CA GLU A 5 4.35 -4.21 -32.97
C GLU A 5 3.44 -5.32 -33.54
N ARG A 6 2.97 -6.25 -32.69
CA ARG A 6 1.92 -7.21 -33.07
C ARG A 6 0.59 -6.73 -32.50
N ARG A 7 -0.34 -6.29 -33.34
CA ARG A 7 -1.71 -5.92 -32.93
C ARG A 7 -2.54 -7.16 -32.60
N SER A 8 -3.28 -7.11 -31.48
CA SER A 8 -4.34 -8.07 -31.15
C SER A 8 -5.65 -7.69 -31.89
N PRO A 9 -6.52 -8.64 -32.26
CA PRO A 9 -7.73 -8.38 -33.05
C PRO A 9 -8.78 -7.50 -32.34
N ASP A 10 -8.69 -7.35 -31.02
CA ASP A 10 -9.79 -6.83 -30.19
C ASP A 10 -9.64 -5.35 -29.78
N GLY A 11 -8.70 -4.62 -30.37
CA GLY A 11 -8.52 -3.18 -30.09
C GLY A 11 -8.08 -2.84 -28.66
N THR A 12 -7.71 -3.85 -27.85
CA THR A 12 -7.08 -3.64 -26.55
C THR A 12 -5.64 -3.15 -26.76
N CYS A 13 -5.37 -1.96 -26.21
CA CYS A 13 -4.03 -1.34 -26.19
C CYS A 13 -3.02 -2.36 -25.63
N LEU A 14 -2.06 -2.76 -26.47
CA LEU A 14 -0.97 -3.64 -26.08
C LEU A 14 -0.21 -2.99 -24.93
N VAL A 15 -0.25 -3.62 -23.76
CA VAL A 15 0.68 -3.29 -22.70
C VAL A 15 2.06 -3.67 -23.23
N SER A 16 2.82 -2.69 -23.71
CA SER A 16 4.24 -2.88 -24.06
C SER A 16 4.94 -3.61 -22.91
N ASP A 17 5.68 -4.68 -23.25
CA ASP A 17 6.45 -5.50 -22.29
C ASP A 17 7.55 -4.73 -21.56
N ALA A 18 7.89 -3.52 -22.02
CA ALA A 18 8.92 -2.70 -21.41
C ALA A 18 8.37 -1.90 -20.21
N TYR A 19 9.17 -1.76 -19.15
CA TYR A 19 8.86 -0.82 -18.09
C TYR A 19 9.03 0.62 -18.56
N THR A 20 8.09 1.48 -18.17
CA THR A 20 8.13 2.92 -18.48
C THR A 20 7.99 3.78 -17.24
N ILE A 21 7.24 3.32 -16.23
CA ILE A 21 7.10 4.01 -14.93
C ILE A 21 8.11 3.44 -13.95
N LEU A 22 8.24 2.11 -13.91
CA LEU A 22 9.22 1.37 -13.13
C LEU A 22 10.44 0.99 -13.99
N GLU A 23 10.87 1.90 -14.87
CA GLU A 23 11.95 1.65 -15.85
C GLU A 23 13.30 1.30 -15.19
N PRO A 24 13.77 1.99 -14.14
CA PRO A 24 15.04 1.64 -13.52
C PRO A 24 14.95 0.30 -12.81
N ALA A 25 15.87 -0.63 -13.12
CA ALA A 25 15.90 -1.94 -12.48
C ALA A 25 16.13 -1.84 -10.97
N GLY A 26 16.95 -0.87 -10.52
CA GLY A 26 17.15 -0.65 -9.09
C GLY A 26 15.93 -0.14 -8.34
N LEU A 27 15.07 0.63 -9.01
CA LEU A 27 13.78 1.04 -8.45
C LEU A 27 12.87 -0.17 -8.26
N ARG A 28 12.75 -1.02 -9.29
CA ARG A 28 11.95 -2.26 -9.25
C ARG A 28 12.34 -3.12 -8.07
N SER A 29 13.63 -3.38 -7.92
CA SER A 29 14.16 -4.18 -6.83
C SER A 29 13.96 -3.55 -5.46
N ALA A 30 14.15 -2.24 -5.33
CA ALA A 30 13.87 -1.54 -4.08
C ALA A 30 12.40 -1.71 -3.67
N TYR A 31 11.48 -1.68 -4.63
CA TYR A 31 10.04 -1.84 -4.35
C TYR A 31 9.71 -3.26 -3.92
N VAL A 32 10.36 -4.28 -4.51
CA VAL A 32 10.24 -5.66 -4.03
C VAL A 32 10.79 -5.79 -2.60
N THR A 33 11.97 -5.23 -2.30
CA THR A 33 12.53 -5.23 -0.94
C THR A 33 11.61 -4.55 0.08
N LEU A 34 11.09 -3.36 -0.22
CA LEU A 34 10.16 -2.65 0.66
C LEU A 34 8.85 -3.43 0.85
N THR A 35 8.35 -4.07 -0.20
CA THR A 35 7.15 -4.90 -0.11
C THR A 35 7.40 -6.16 0.70
N ASP A 36 8.57 -6.80 0.57
CA ASP A 36 8.94 -7.94 1.40
C ASP A 36 9.03 -7.55 2.88
N ALA A 37 9.58 -6.38 3.19
CA ALA A 37 9.65 -5.87 4.56
C ALA A 37 8.27 -5.54 5.14
N LEU A 38 7.32 -5.08 4.31
CA LEU A 38 5.94 -4.91 4.75
C LEU A 38 5.29 -6.28 5.00
N ILE A 39 5.44 -7.24 4.08
CA ILE A 39 4.90 -8.60 4.23
C ILE A 39 5.48 -9.28 5.47
N GLU A 40 6.79 -9.15 5.72
CA GLU A 40 7.46 -9.63 6.94
C GLU A 40 6.73 -9.18 8.20
N ARG A 41 6.37 -7.89 8.29
CA ARG A 41 5.65 -7.35 9.45
C ARG A 41 4.22 -7.89 9.53
N LEU A 42 3.61 -8.24 8.41
CA LEU A 42 2.25 -8.78 8.35
C LEU A 42 2.18 -10.28 8.66
N GLU A 43 3.25 -11.03 8.42
CA GLU A 43 3.31 -12.48 8.63
C GLU A 43 2.80 -12.89 10.03
N PRO A 44 3.33 -12.37 11.16
CA PRO A 44 2.90 -12.79 12.49
C PRO A 44 1.41 -12.54 12.81
N MET A 45 0.77 -11.67 12.03
CA MET A 45 -0.64 -11.33 12.17
C MET A 45 -1.55 -12.12 11.22
N CYS A 46 -0.98 -12.97 10.36
CA CYS A 46 -1.74 -13.71 9.36
C CYS A 46 -2.70 -14.71 10.01
N GLY A 47 -3.92 -14.72 9.49
CA GLY A 47 -5.04 -15.52 9.93
C GLY A 47 -6.29 -15.13 9.13
N ASP A 48 -7.36 -15.89 9.27
CA ASP A 48 -8.62 -15.62 8.56
C ASP A 48 -9.27 -14.27 8.95
N ASP A 49 -8.83 -13.68 10.07
CA ASP A 49 -9.29 -12.43 10.63
C ASP A 49 -8.47 -11.19 10.21
N LEU A 50 -7.33 -11.36 9.52
CA LEU A 50 -6.49 -10.25 9.07
C LEU A 50 -7.11 -9.48 7.89
N HIS A 51 -7.24 -8.17 8.06
CA HIS A 51 -7.69 -7.22 7.06
C HIS A 51 -6.70 -6.07 6.90
N LEU A 52 -6.31 -5.76 5.66
CA LEU A 52 -5.46 -4.60 5.36
C LEU A 52 -6.33 -3.44 4.88
N LEU A 53 -6.31 -2.33 5.62
CA LEU A 53 -6.97 -1.09 5.22
C LEU A 53 -5.91 -0.12 4.69
N PHE A 54 -5.80 0.02 3.37
CA PHE A 54 -4.84 0.93 2.78
C PHE A 54 -5.38 2.36 2.78
N LEU A 55 -4.53 3.33 3.13
CA LEU A 55 -4.85 4.74 2.95
C LEU A 55 -4.93 5.06 1.45
N ASP A 56 -6.10 5.52 1.01
CA ASP A 56 -6.45 5.56 -0.40
C ASP A 56 -5.61 6.60 -1.18
N LYS A 57 -5.63 6.51 -2.51
CA LYS A 57 -4.71 7.17 -3.46
C LYS A 57 -3.30 6.61 -3.39
N SER A 58 -2.54 6.96 -2.37
CA SER A 58 -1.10 6.66 -2.31
C SER A 58 -0.80 5.23 -1.85
N GLY A 59 -1.70 4.62 -1.08
CA GLY A 59 -1.65 3.19 -0.73
C GLY A 59 -2.15 2.23 -1.84
N ARG A 60 -2.78 2.73 -2.92
CA ARG A 60 -3.28 1.87 -4.02
C ARG A 60 -2.15 1.08 -4.71
N PRO A 61 -1.02 1.70 -5.11
CA PRO A 61 0.09 0.95 -5.69
C PRO A 61 0.75 -0.01 -4.70
N VAL A 62 0.80 0.33 -3.40
CA VAL A 62 1.28 -0.58 -2.35
C VAL A 62 0.38 -1.81 -2.25
N ALA A 63 -0.94 -1.64 -2.27
CA ALA A 63 -1.88 -2.77 -2.30
C ALA A 63 -1.69 -3.65 -3.54
N TRP A 64 -1.36 -3.07 -4.70
CA TRP A 64 -1.04 -3.85 -5.91
C TRP A 64 0.25 -4.67 -5.74
N LEU A 65 1.29 -4.06 -5.16
CA LEU A 65 2.57 -4.71 -4.88
C LEU A 65 2.39 -5.87 -3.91
N VAL A 66 1.76 -5.64 -2.75
CA VAL A 66 1.45 -6.67 -1.77
C VAL A 66 0.64 -7.79 -2.42
N ARG A 67 -0.38 -7.45 -3.20
CA ARG A 67 -1.23 -8.44 -3.88
C ARG A 67 -0.46 -9.32 -4.87
N ALA A 68 0.43 -8.71 -5.65
CA ALA A 68 1.19 -9.39 -6.70
C ALA A 68 2.32 -10.25 -6.13
N LEU A 69 2.95 -9.80 -5.04
CA LEU A 69 4.13 -10.44 -4.47
C LEU A 69 3.83 -11.37 -3.28
N TRP A 70 2.62 -11.35 -2.71
CA TRP A 70 2.25 -12.14 -1.53
C TRP A 70 2.67 -13.61 -1.64
N ASN A 71 2.26 -14.28 -2.72
CA ASN A 71 2.52 -15.72 -2.89
C ASN A 71 3.99 -16.06 -3.14
N LEU A 72 4.81 -15.06 -3.45
CA LEU A 72 6.24 -15.24 -3.70
C LEU A 72 7.05 -14.95 -2.42
N LEU A 73 6.58 -14.04 -1.57
CA LEU A 73 7.38 -13.48 -0.48
C LEU A 73 6.88 -13.86 0.91
N ALA A 74 5.59 -14.11 1.07
CA ALA A 74 5.00 -14.46 2.36
C ALA A 74 5.30 -15.92 2.72
N ARG A 75 5.46 -16.17 4.01
CA ARG A 75 5.57 -17.52 4.61
C ARG A 75 4.63 -17.65 5.80
N GLU A 76 4.21 -18.87 6.10
CA GLU A 76 3.35 -19.13 7.24
C GLU A 76 4.15 -18.87 8.54
N PRO A 77 3.57 -18.20 9.54
CA PRO A 77 4.29 -17.90 10.78
C PRO A 77 4.89 -19.15 11.42
N GLY A 78 6.16 -19.06 11.82
CA GLY A 78 6.90 -20.18 12.42
C GLY A 78 7.38 -21.26 11.43
N THR A 79 7.30 -21.03 10.12
CA THR A 79 7.83 -21.93 9.08
C THR A 79 9.07 -21.35 8.41
N ALA A 80 9.98 -22.18 7.92
CA ALA A 80 11.10 -21.71 7.11
C ALA A 80 10.60 -21.35 5.69
N TYR A 81 11.26 -20.40 5.02
CA TYR A 81 10.88 -20.03 3.65
C TYR A 81 10.90 -21.24 2.69
N GLY A 82 11.85 -22.16 2.90
CA GLY A 82 11.98 -23.41 2.13
C GLY A 82 10.84 -24.40 2.29
N ASP A 83 10.00 -24.28 3.33
CA ASP A 83 8.85 -25.15 3.54
C ASP A 83 7.75 -24.91 2.49
N GLY A 84 7.81 -23.79 1.76
CA GLY A 84 6.84 -23.44 0.72
C GLY A 84 5.42 -23.19 1.24
N ARG A 85 5.27 -23.01 2.55
CA ARG A 85 3.99 -22.76 3.21
C ARG A 85 3.67 -21.27 3.17
N VAL A 86 2.63 -20.91 2.42
CA VAL A 86 2.21 -19.52 2.21
C VAL A 86 0.85 -19.31 2.89
N PRO A 87 0.71 -18.30 3.77
CA PRO A 87 -0.56 -18.02 4.44
C PRO A 87 -1.59 -17.47 3.45
N PRO A 88 -2.90 -17.62 3.73
CA PRO A 88 -3.94 -16.98 2.93
C PRO A 88 -3.67 -15.49 2.79
N ARG A 89 -3.80 -14.96 1.58
CA ARG A 89 -3.62 -13.52 1.35
C ARG A 89 -4.71 -12.74 2.11
N PRO A 90 -4.34 -11.72 2.91
CA PRO A 90 -5.29 -10.91 3.65
C PRO A 90 -6.34 -10.27 2.74
N SER A 91 -7.54 -10.10 3.30
CA SER A 91 -8.55 -9.25 2.68
C SER A 91 -8.09 -7.78 2.70
N MET A 92 -8.46 -7.00 1.68
CA MET A 92 -7.95 -5.63 1.50
C MET A 92 -9.10 -4.67 1.17
N SER A 93 -9.08 -3.49 1.79
CA SER A 93 -9.97 -2.37 1.45
C SER A 93 -9.22 -1.03 1.51
N PHE A 94 -9.93 0.07 1.28
CA PHE A 94 -9.33 1.40 1.13
C PHE A 94 -10.17 2.47 1.83
N ALA A 95 -9.52 3.34 2.61
CA ALA A 95 -10.14 4.54 3.18
C ALA A 95 -9.31 5.78 2.84
N ASN A 96 -9.96 6.83 2.38
CA ASN A 96 -9.33 8.11 2.07
C ASN A 96 -9.25 8.95 3.36
N ILE A 97 -8.21 8.69 4.15
CA ILE A 97 -7.91 9.43 5.38
C ILE A 97 -6.55 10.10 5.17
N ASP A 98 -6.50 11.42 5.38
CA ASP A 98 -5.27 12.21 5.31
C ASP A 98 -5.18 13.14 6.52
N ARG A 99 -3.97 13.43 7.01
CA ARG A 99 -3.76 14.33 8.15
C ARG A 99 -4.26 15.75 7.89
N GLU A 100 -4.13 16.25 6.67
CA GLU A 100 -4.53 17.61 6.28
C GLU A 100 -6.04 17.84 6.44
N GLN A 101 -6.83 16.76 6.43
CA GLN A 101 -8.27 16.79 6.70
C GLN A 101 -8.60 17.11 8.15
N TRP A 102 -7.73 16.71 9.09
CA TRP A 102 -8.09 16.62 10.50
C TRP A 102 -7.25 17.50 11.42
N TRP A 103 -6.16 18.09 10.91
CA TRP A 103 -5.23 18.88 11.72
C TRP A 103 -5.86 19.98 12.56
N ASP A 104 -6.81 20.73 12.00
CA ASP A 104 -7.50 21.80 12.73
C ASP A 104 -8.30 21.26 13.93
N VAL A 105 -8.68 19.99 13.89
CA VAL A 105 -9.47 19.31 14.93
C VAL A 105 -8.57 18.54 15.89
N THR A 106 -7.66 17.72 15.37
CA THR A 106 -6.83 16.80 16.16
C THR A 106 -5.55 17.44 16.68
N GLY A 107 -5.13 18.57 16.11
CA GLY A 107 -3.77 19.07 16.21
C GLY A 107 -2.79 18.28 15.34
N ALA A 108 -1.52 18.68 15.36
CA ALA A 108 -0.40 18.05 14.65
C ALA A 108 0.75 17.75 15.63
N SER A 109 1.59 16.74 15.33
CA SER A 109 2.76 16.46 16.17
C SER A 109 3.73 17.63 16.26
N GLU A 110 3.74 18.49 15.23
CA GLU A 110 4.59 19.68 15.16
C GLU A 110 4.15 20.77 16.17
N THR A 111 2.88 20.77 16.58
CA THR A 111 2.28 21.79 17.44
C THR A 111 1.82 21.24 18.79
N GLY A 112 1.91 19.92 19.03
CA GLY A 112 1.47 19.29 20.27
C GLY A 112 1.12 17.82 20.11
N VAL A 113 0.07 17.39 20.82
CA VAL A 113 -0.43 16.01 20.79
C VAL A 113 -1.54 15.87 19.76
N VAL A 114 -1.47 14.83 18.92
CA VAL A 114 -2.56 14.44 18.03
C VAL A 114 -3.65 13.75 18.84
N ASP A 115 -4.79 14.41 19.01
CA ASP A 115 -5.94 13.91 19.76
C ASP A 115 -7.11 13.58 18.82
N VAL A 116 -7.17 12.29 18.44
CA VAL A 116 -8.22 11.76 17.55
C VAL A 116 -9.60 11.76 18.24
N GLY A 117 -9.67 11.87 19.56
CA GLY A 117 -10.93 11.92 20.31
C GLY A 117 -11.76 13.17 20.01
N ARG A 118 -11.13 14.23 19.48
CA ARG A 118 -11.80 15.49 19.10
C ARG A 118 -12.64 15.38 17.84
N ILE A 119 -12.43 14.36 17.01
CA ILE A 119 -13.25 14.15 15.81
C ILE A 119 -14.67 13.74 16.23
N PRO A 120 -15.74 14.38 15.72
CA PRO A 120 -17.11 14.07 16.10
C PRO A 120 -17.50 12.61 15.85
N ASP A 121 -18.31 12.01 16.73
CA ASP A 121 -18.78 10.63 16.57
C ASP A 121 -19.59 10.42 15.28
N GLU A 122 -20.26 11.46 14.78
CA GLU A 122 -20.99 11.40 13.53
C GLU A 122 -20.07 11.19 12.33
N THR A 123 -18.90 11.84 12.34
CA THR A 123 -17.84 11.64 11.35
C THR A 123 -17.28 10.22 11.44
N VAL A 124 -17.01 9.72 12.65
CA VAL A 124 -16.58 8.32 12.86
C VAL A 124 -17.63 7.33 12.37
N ALA A 125 -18.92 7.63 12.59
CA ALA A 125 -20.02 6.82 12.08
C ALA A 125 -20.07 6.83 10.55
N GLY A 126 -19.60 7.89 9.90
CA GLY A 126 -19.46 7.94 8.44
C GLY A 126 -18.42 6.95 7.93
N LEU A 127 -17.27 6.84 8.62
CA LEU A 127 -16.27 5.81 8.32
C LEU A 127 -16.88 4.42 8.49
N ARG A 128 -17.53 4.15 9.62
CA ARG A 128 -18.19 2.85 9.88
C ARG A 128 -19.23 2.51 8.81
N SER A 129 -20.01 3.50 8.37
CA SER A 129 -21.05 3.34 7.33
C SER A 129 -20.48 2.89 5.99
N ALA A 130 -19.27 3.33 5.63
CA ALA A 130 -18.61 2.91 4.39
C ALA A 130 -18.35 1.39 4.32
N TYR A 131 -18.32 0.71 5.48
CA TYR A 131 -18.03 -0.72 5.65
C TYR A 131 -19.24 -1.55 6.11
N ALA A 132 -20.41 -0.92 6.29
CA ALA A 132 -21.61 -1.61 6.73
C ALA A 132 -22.06 -2.69 5.73
N LEU A 133 -22.56 -3.81 6.24
CA LEU A 133 -23.13 -4.91 5.46
C LEU A 133 -24.57 -4.60 5.03
N THR A 134 -25.28 -3.82 5.83
CA THR A 134 -26.60 -3.29 5.52
C THR A 134 -26.51 -1.81 5.20
N ARG A 135 -27.54 -1.26 4.54
CA ARG A 135 -27.65 0.17 4.24
C ARG A 135 -28.19 0.90 5.48
N PRO A 136 -27.40 1.73 6.18
CA PRO A 136 -27.91 2.66 7.16
C PRO A 136 -28.55 3.87 6.45
N ASP A 137 -29.59 4.44 7.06
CA ASP A 137 -30.28 5.60 6.48
C ASP A 137 -29.52 6.92 6.69
N HIS A 138 -28.68 6.99 7.72
CA HIS A 138 -27.76 8.09 8.03
C HIS A 138 -26.52 7.56 8.77
N PRO A 139 -25.40 8.32 8.86
CA PRO A 139 -24.15 7.83 9.44
C PRO A 139 -24.30 7.19 10.82
N ARG A 140 -24.97 7.87 11.77
CA ARG A 140 -25.16 7.33 13.14
C ARG A 140 -25.91 5.99 13.22
N ALA A 141 -26.75 5.66 12.24
CA ALA A 141 -27.43 4.36 12.23
C ALA A 141 -26.46 3.20 12.00
N SER A 142 -25.25 3.46 11.49
CA SER A 142 -24.22 2.43 11.31
C SER A 142 -23.70 1.81 12.60
N TRP A 143 -23.86 2.46 13.75
CA TRP A 143 -23.48 1.88 15.04
C TRP A 143 -24.27 0.62 15.38
N ALA A 144 -25.52 0.52 14.90
CA ALA A 144 -26.35 -0.67 15.04
C ALA A 144 -26.23 -1.65 13.84
N ALA A 145 -25.54 -1.25 12.77
CA ALA A 145 -25.34 -2.07 11.59
C ALA A 145 -24.06 -2.92 11.72
N PRO A 146 -24.10 -4.21 11.39
CA PRO A 146 -22.89 -5.02 11.31
C PRO A 146 -22.01 -4.55 10.14
N THR A 147 -20.70 -4.59 10.32
CA THR A 147 -19.72 -4.33 9.27
C THR A 147 -18.87 -5.57 9.01
N PHE A 148 -18.26 -5.68 7.83
CA PHE A 148 -17.34 -6.79 7.57
C PHE A 148 -15.98 -6.63 8.26
N LEU A 149 -15.75 -5.49 8.90
CA LEU A 149 -14.55 -5.17 9.67
C LEU A 149 -14.71 -5.42 11.17
N ASP A 150 -15.93 -5.69 11.66
CA ASP A 150 -16.18 -5.97 13.06
C ASP A 150 -15.47 -7.25 13.51
N GLY A 151 -14.76 -7.20 14.63
CA GLY A 151 -14.04 -8.34 15.22
C GLY A 151 -12.80 -8.78 14.44
N ARG A 152 -12.36 -8.02 13.43
CA ARG A 152 -11.17 -8.31 12.63
C ARG A 152 -9.90 -7.80 13.30
N ARG A 153 -8.75 -8.33 12.88
CA ARG A 153 -7.46 -7.65 13.04
C ARG A 153 -7.24 -6.76 11.83
N ILE A 154 -7.25 -5.45 12.02
CA ILE A 154 -7.15 -4.45 10.97
C ILE A 154 -5.76 -3.81 11.02
N VAL A 155 -4.98 -3.96 9.95
CA VAL A 155 -3.74 -3.21 9.78
C VAL A 155 -3.99 -2.07 8.82
N VAL A 156 -3.90 -0.83 9.33
CA VAL A 156 -3.95 0.38 8.51
C VAL A 156 -2.58 0.56 7.85
N VAL A 157 -2.55 0.61 6.52
CA VAL A 157 -1.30 0.67 5.76
C VAL A 157 -1.18 2.01 5.04
N ASP A 158 -0.14 2.76 5.41
CA ASP A 158 0.30 3.97 4.72
C ASP A 158 1.46 3.63 3.75
N GLU A 159 1.68 4.43 2.70
CA GLU A 159 2.82 4.19 1.82
C GLU A 159 4.13 4.75 2.40
N VAL A 160 4.09 5.91 3.05
CA VAL A 160 5.28 6.63 3.53
C VAL A 160 5.07 7.13 4.96
N ALA A 161 5.90 6.68 5.89
CA ALA A 161 5.93 7.24 7.25
C ALA A 161 7.01 8.31 7.38
N ASN A 162 6.60 9.59 7.41
CA ASN A 162 7.48 10.71 7.72
C ASN A 162 7.36 11.12 9.21
N THR A 163 6.30 11.88 9.57
CA THR A 163 6.01 12.22 10.98
C THR A 163 5.18 11.17 11.70
N GLY A 164 4.48 10.31 10.94
CA GLY A 164 3.55 9.30 11.45
C GLY A 164 2.16 9.83 11.80
N ASP A 165 1.87 11.12 11.59
CA ASP A 165 0.58 11.72 11.97
C ASP A 165 -0.59 11.15 11.18
N THR A 166 -0.46 11.01 9.85
CA THR A 166 -1.51 10.41 9.00
C THR A 166 -1.88 9.02 9.51
N LEU A 167 -0.87 8.17 9.73
CA LEU A 167 -1.09 6.82 10.23
C LEU A 167 -1.69 6.81 11.64
N ARG A 168 -1.25 7.70 12.55
CA ARG A 168 -1.81 7.82 13.91
C ARG A 168 -3.28 8.26 13.92
N ILE A 169 -3.62 9.24 13.07
CA ILE A 169 -5.00 9.71 12.92
C ILE A 169 -5.86 8.58 12.33
N ALA A 170 -5.39 7.91 11.29
CA ALA A 170 -6.12 6.84 10.64
C ALA A 170 -6.35 5.63 11.55
N THR A 171 -5.32 5.16 12.27
CA THR A 171 -5.50 4.05 13.24
C THR A 171 -6.47 4.43 14.36
N GLY A 172 -6.38 5.66 14.89
CA GLY A 172 -7.33 6.14 15.91
C GLY A 172 -8.77 6.22 15.40
N LEU A 173 -8.99 6.71 14.18
CA LEU A 173 -10.32 6.77 13.56
C LEU A 173 -10.90 5.37 13.35
N VAL A 174 -10.09 4.44 12.83
CA VAL A 174 -10.50 3.05 12.58
C VAL A 174 -10.80 2.34 13.89
N ALA A 175 -9.97 2.50 14.92
CA ALA A 175 -10.22 1.94 16.25
C ALA A 175 -11.52 2.46 16.86
N ARG A 176 -11.85 3.74 16.69
CA ARG A 176 -13.14 4.30 17.11
C ARG A 176 -14.31 3.76 16.29
N ALA A 177 -14.16 3.60 14.98
CA ALA A 177 -15.24 3.10 14.10
C ALA A 177 -15.54 1.60 14.27
N PHE A 178 -14.55 0.82 14.71
CA PHE A 178 -14.64 -0.64 14.88
C PHE A 178 -14.12 -1.05 16.26
N PRO A 179 -14.83 -0.72 17.36
CA PRO A 179 -14.33 -0.86 18.73
C PRO A 179 -14.09 -2.32 19.18
N GLY A 180 -14.67 -3.31 18.48
CA GLY A 180 -14.43 -4.73 18.73
C GLY A 180 -13.23 -5.32 17.96
N SER A 181 -12.52 -4.51 17.18
CA SER A 181 -11.43 -4.94 16.30
C SER A 181 -10.07 -4.56 16.88
N VAL A 182 -9.04 -5.37 16.61
CA VAL A 182 -7.65 -5.02 16.93
C VAL A 182 -7.11 -4.17 15.79
N VAL A 183 -6.63 -2.95 16.08
CA VAL A 183 -6.18 -2.01 15.05
C VAL A 183 -4.71 -1.67 15.23
N GLU A 184 -3.93 -1.90 14.19
CA GLU A 184 -2.49 -1.64 14.13
C GLU A 184 -2.14 -0.77 12.92
N GLY A 185 -1.00 -0.09 12.96
CA GLY A 185 -0.51 0.74 11.87
C GLY A 185 0.77 0.17 11.26
N ALA A 186 0.84 0.14 9.93
CA ALA A 186 2.05 -0.20 9.19
C ALA A 186 2.29 0.82 8.08
N HIS A 187 3.54 0.90 7.62
CA HIS A 187 3.91 1.73 6.49
C HIS A 187 4.86 0.96 5.56
N TRP A 188 4.77 1.22 4.26
CA TRP A 188 5.60 0.55 3.27
C TRP A 188 7.03 1.10 3.20
N MET A 189 7.19 2.42 3.35
CA MET A 189 8.46 3.12 3.19
C MET A 189 8.73 4.08 4.34
N THR A 190 9.97 4.10 4.83
CA THR A 190 10.48 5.16 5.72
C THR A 190 11.53 5.94 4.94
N PRO A 191 11.21 7.14 4.42
CA PRO A 191 12.17 7.90 3.66
C PRO A 191 13.23 8.47 4.59
N GLY A 192 14.49 8.44 4.15
CA GLY A 192 15.54 9.20 4.82
C GLY A 192 15.30 10.71 4.70
N ALA A 193 16.12 11.50 5.40
CA ALA A 193 16.19 12.95 5.21
C ALA A 193 17.51 13.32 4.54
N VAL A 194 17.46 14.07 3.45
CA VAL A 194 18.63 14.68 2.80
C VAL A 194 18.61 16.16 3.05
N VAL A 195 19.73 16.73 3.48
CA VAL A 195 19.90 18.19 3.56
C VAL A 195 20.35 18.69 2.20
N ASP A 196 19.56 19.56 1.59
CA ASP A 196 19.92 20.27 0.37
C ASP A 196 21.14 21.16 0.67
N ARG A 197 22.28 20.85 0.04
CA ARG A 197 23.56 21.53 0.31
C ARG A 197 23.58 23.02 -0.07
N ARG A 198 22.64 23.49 -0.90
CA ARG A 198 22.57 24.90 -1.35
C ARG A 198 21.62 25.74 -0.50
N SER A 199 20.49 25.16 -0.11
CA SER A 199 19.44 25.87 0.63
C SER A 199 19.43 25.57 2.13
N GLY A 200 20.17 24.54 2.58
CA GLY A 200 20.13 24.05 3.97
C GLY A 200 18.81 23.36 4.34
N LEU A 201 17.85 23.28 3.42
CA LEU A 201 16.53 22.72 3.67
C LEU A 201 16.61 21.19 3.71
N ARG A 202 15.97 20.60 4.73
CA ARG A 202 15.73 19.15 4.77
C ARG A 202 14.67 18.77 3.74
N ARG A 203 14.99 17.79 2.90
CA ARG A 203 14.08 17.17 1.93
C ARG A 203 13.98 15.67 2.19
N THR A 204 12.81 15.12 1.92
CA THR A 204 12.59 13.67 1.90
C THR A 204 13.52 13.03 0.86
N ALA A 205 14.33 12.05 1.29
CA ALA A 205 15.38 11.45 0.46
C ALA A 205 14.83 10.73 -0.77
N SER A 206 13.65 10.14 -0.63
CA SER A 206 13.00 9.38 -1.69
C SER A 206 11.49 9.36 -1.47
N VAL A 207 10.74 9.44 -2.55
CA VAL A 207 9.28 9.30 -2.57
C VAL A 207 8.90 8.25 -3.61
N PRO A 208 7.73 7.60 -3.49
CA PRO A 208 7.28 6.65 -4.50
C PRO A 208 7.11 7.32 -5.87
N VAL A 209 7.28 6.59 -6.98
CA VAL A 209 7.21 7.17 -8.34
C VAL A 209 5.82 7.68 -8.73
N TRP A 210 4.79 7.27 -7.99
CA TRP A 210 3.44 7.81 -8.12
C TRP A 210 3.22 9.10 -7.30
N TYR A 211 4.25 9.62 -6.63
CA TYR A 211 4.29 10.98 -6.08
C TYR A 211 4.80 11.93 -7.15
N ARG A 212 3.87 12.39 -7.98
CA ARG A 212 4.13 13.33 -9.06
C ARG A 212 3.51 14.68 -8.71
N SER A 213 4.30 15.74 -8.76
CA SER A 213 3.82 17.10 -8.52
C SER A 213 3.03 17.66 -9.71
N ASP A 214 3.20 17.09 -10.90
CA ASP A 214 2.62 17.55 -12.15
C ASP A 214 1.29 16.88 -12.52
N THR A 215 0.87 15.84 -11.80
CA THR A 215 -0.40 15.15 -12.06
C THR A 215 -0.95 14.45 -10.82
N SER A 216 -2.28 14.45 -10.68
CA SER A 216 -3.01 13.66 -9.69
C SER A 216 -3.31 12.23 -10.15
N ALA A 217 -2.98 11.89 -11.40
CA ALA A 217 -3.14 10.57 -11.99
C ALA A 217 -2.07 9.56 -11.49
N GLY A 218 -2.17 8.30 -11.90
CA GLY A 218 -1.23 7.23 -11.52
C GLY A 218 -1.73 6.30 -10.41
N ARG A 219 -2.93 6.54 -9.88
CA ARG A 219 -3.44 5.88 -8.66
C ARG A 219 -4.81 5.22 -8.86
N LEU A 220 -5.41 5.38 -10.03
CA LEU A 220 -6.74 4.90 -10.45
C LEU A 220 -7.92 5.47 -9.64
N VAL A 221 -7.67 6.44 -8.77
CA VAL A 221 -8.68 7.09 -7.91
C VAL A 221 -8.40 8.58 -7.82
N GLY A 222 -9.48 9.35 -7.71
CA GLY A 222 -9.45 10.80 -7.55
C GLY A 222 -9.45 11.24 -6.09
N ASN A 223 -9.76 12.52 -5.89
CA ASN A 223 -9.93 13.11 -4.56
C ASN A 223 -11.21 12.61 -3.88
N ARG A 224 -11.45 13.05 -2.63
CA ARG A 224 -12.70 12.77 -1.93
C ARG A 224 -13.88 13.40 -2.66
N LEU A 225 -15.08 12.85 -2.46
CA LEU A 225 -16.30 13.53 -2.87
C LEU A 225 -16.46 14.82 -2.06
N ALA A 226 -17.02 15.86 -2.67
CA ALA A 226 -17.57 16.95 -1.88
C ALA A 226 -18.70 16.40 -1.00
N ALA A 227 -18.86 16.94 0.21
CA ALA A 227 -19.91 16.51 1.13
C ALA A 227 -21.29 16.54 0.43
N GLY A 228 -22.02 15.43 0.49
CA GLY A 228 -23.33 15.27 -0.15
C GLY A 228 -23.31 14.99 -1.66
N ALA A 229 -22.15 14.93 -2.31
CA ALA A 229 -22.03 14.68 -3.75
C ALA A 229 -22.13 13.19 -4.14
N GLY A 230 -22.21 12.28 -3.15
CA GLY A 230 -22.32 10.85 -3.39
C GLY A 230 -23.66 10.43 -3.99
N THR A 231 -23.63 9.73 -5.13
CA THR A 231 -24.86 9.22 -5.78
C THR A 231 -25.29 7.86 -5.22
N SER A 232 -24.34 7.05 -4.73
CA SER A 232 -24.63 5.80 -4.02
C SER A 232 -24.95 6.07 -2.54
N TRP A 233 -25.68 5.15 -1.88
CA TRP A 233 -25.96 5.32 -0.46
C TRP A 233 -24.67 5.38 0.36
N ARG A 234 -23.69 4.51 0.08
CA ARG A 234 -22.36 4.52 0.73
C ARG A 234 -21.65 5.85 0.51
N GLY A 235 -21.72 6.39 -0.70
CA GLY A 235 -21.17 7.69 -1.05
C GLY A 235 -21.84 8.84 -0.30
N ARG A 236 -23.10 8.74 0.10
CA ARG A 236 -23.77 9.78 0.90
C ARG A 236 -23.44 9.73 2.38
N VAL A 237 -23.24 8.54 2.93
CA VAL A 237 -23.03 8.36 4.37
C VAL A 237 -21.55 8.25 4.75
N GLY A 238 -20.63 8.14 3.79
CA GLY A 238 -19.19 8.01 4.02
C GLY A 238 -18.32 8.72 2.98
N ASP A 239 -18.85 9.76 2.31
CA ASP A 239 -18.11 10.59 1.33
C ASP A 239 -16.76 11.10 1.86
N GLU A 240 -16.69 11.48 3.14
CA GLU A 240 -15.48 11.96 3.78
C GLU A 240 -14.32 10.95 3.80
N PHE A 241 -14.61 9.67 3.57
CA PHE A 241 -13.65 8.56 3.62
C PHE A 241 -13.51 7.79 2.30
N LEU A 242 -14.22 8.20 1.25
CA LEU A 242 -14.24 7.50 -0.03
C LEU A 242 -13.61 8.35 -1.14
N SER A 243 -12.72 7.74 -1.93
CA SER A 243 -12.19 8.38 -3.13
C SER A 243 -13.17 8.31 -4.29
N THR A 244 -13.08 9.28 -5.20
CA THR A 244 -13.86 9.31 -6.43
C THR A 244 -13.24 8.46 -7.53
N VAL A 245 -14.07 8.09 -8.50
CA VAL A 245 -13.58 7.63 -9.81
C VAL A 245 -13.07 8.87 -10.56
N PRO A 246 -11.84 8.86 -11.11
CA PRO A 246 -11.36 9.95 -11.94
C PRO A 246 -12.30 10.19 -13.14
N PRO A 247 -12.55 11.46 -13.52
CA PRO A 247 -13.44 11.77 -14.65
C PRO A 247 -12.87 11.30 -15.98
N GLU A 248 -11.54 11.29 -16.10
CA GLU A 248 -10.81 10.79 -17.25
C GLU A 248 -10.16 9.44 -16.94
N ARG A 249 -9.93 8.65 -17.98
CA ARG A 249 -9.26 7.36 -17.85
C ARG A 249 -7.82 7.56 -17.39
N ASP A 250 -7.50 7.09 -16.19
CA ASP A 250 -6.14 7.15 -15.63
C ASP A 250 -5.20 6.13 -16.30
N LEU A 251 -4.66 6.50 -17.47
CA LEU A 251 -3.74 5.66 -18.24
C LEU A 251 -2.43 5.39 -17.48
N LEU A 252 -1.94 6.35 -16.68
CA LEU A 252 -0.74 6.18 -15.87
C LEU A 252 -0.97 5.14 -14.78
N GLY A 253 -2.12 5.18 -14.09
CA GLY A 253 -2.47 4.21 -13.05
C GLY A 253 -2.68 2.81 -13.64
N LEU A 254 -3.29 2.71 -14.83
CA LEU A 254 -3.45 1.44 -15.53
C LEU A 254 -2.08 0.86 -15.93
N ARG A 255 -1.18 1.70 -16.43
CA ARG A 255 0.19 1.30 -16.77
C ARG A 255 0.97 0.86 -15.54
N LEU A 256 0.95 1.63 -14.46
CA LEU A 256 1.65 1.29 -13.23
C LEU A 256 1.15 -0.04 -12.65
N ARG A 257 -0.18 -0.26 -12.63
CA ARG A 257 -0.76 -1.52 -12.18
C ARG A 257 -0.30 -2.71 -13.03
N ALA A 258 -0.20 -2.52 -14.35
CA ALA A 258 0.31 -3.55 -15.25
C ALA A 258 1.81 -3.82 -15.03
N GLU A 259 2.62 -2.78 -14.84
CA GLU A 259 4.05 -2.91 -14.53
C GLU A 259 4.28 -3.57 -13.16
N VAL A 260 3.46 -3.31 -12.15
CA VAL A 260 3.49 -4.04 -10.86
C VAL A 260 3.16 -5.53 -11.03
N ALA A 261 2.20 -5.87 -11.89
CA ALA A 261 1.93 -7.28 -12.18
C ALA A 261 3.12 -7.95 -12.89
N ARG A 262 3.78 -7.23 -13.80
CA ARG A 262 5.00 -7.70 -14.48
C ARG A 262 6.17 -7.87 -13.51
N LEU A 263 6.30 -6.98 -12.52
CA LEU A 263 7.31 -7.06 -11.47
C LEU A 263 7.29 -8.44 -10.77
N ALA A 264 6.11 -8.93 -10.41
CA ALA A 264 5.97 -10.24 -9.78
C ALA A 264 6.35 -11.39 -10.72
N VAL A 265 6.05 -11.27 -12.02
CA VAL A 265 6.48 -12.25 -13.04
C VAL A 265 8.00 -12.31 -13.12
N ASP A 266 8.67 -11.15 -13.15
CA ASP A 266 10.13 -11.10 -13.25
C ASP A 266 10.82 -11.59 -11.96
N VAL A 267 10.23 -11.36 -10.79
CA VAL A 267 10.70 -11.97 -9.52
C VAL A 267 10.56 -13.49 -9.56
N ALA A 268 9.38 -14.01 -9.95
CA ALA A 268 9.14 -15.45 -10.03
C ALA A 268 10.06 -16.14 -11.06
N ALA A 269 10.36 -15.46 -12.16
CA ALA A 269 11.29 -15.92 -13.19
C ALA A 269 12.77 -15.73 -12.82
N ARG A 270 13.08 -15.20 -11.63
CA ARG A 270 14.45 -14.85 -11.18
C ARG A 270 15.16 -13.82 -12.06
N ALA A 271 14.41 -13.09 -12.89
CA ALA A 271 14.91 -12.04 -13.78
C ALA A 271 15.10 -10.70 -13.05
N LEU A 272 14.48 -10.54 -11.87
CA LEU A 272 14.67 -9.38 -11.00
C LEU A 272 15.17 -9.82 -9.63
N LEU A 273 16.39 -9.39 -9.29
CA LEU A 273 16.99 -9.63 -7.99
C LEU A 273 16.53 -8.58 -6.99
N ALA A 274 16.07 -8.99 -5.81
CA ALA A 274 15.67 -8.08 -4.73
C ALA A 274 16.20 -8.60 -3.41
N ARG A 275 16.63 -7.71 -2.50
CA ARG A 275 17.14 -8.15 -1.20
C ARG A 275 15.95 -8.57 -0.33
N PRO A 276 15.89 -9.81 0.17
CA PRO A 276 14.86 -10.21 1.11
C PRO A 276 14.99 -9.45 2.43
N ALA A 277 13.87 -9.25 3.11
CA ALA A 277 13.84 -8.67 4.45
C ALA A 277 14.42 -9.67 5.47
N SER A 278 15.26 -9.17 6.37
CA SER A 278 16.17 -9.97 7.19
C SER A 278 15.82 -9.98 8.68
N ALA A 279 14.65 -9.45 9.08
CA ALA A 279 14.28 -9.38 10.49
C ALA A 279 13.39 -10.56 10.94
N ARG A 280 13.15 -11.52 10.04
CA ARG A 280 12.49 -12.79 10.34
C ARG A 280 13.40 -13.68 11.21
N PRO A 281 12.98 -14.10 12.41
CA PRO A 281 13.84 -14.84 13.34
C PRO A 281 14.24 -16.24 12.85
N ASP A 282 13.40 -16.90 12.07
CA ASP A 282 13.61 -18.27 11.56
C ASP A 282 13.96 -18.30 10.06
N ASP A 283 14.38 -17.17 9.50
CA ASP A 283 14.69 -17.06 8.08
C ASP A 283 16.21 -17.07 7.86
N ASP A 284 16.69 -18.11 7.19
CA ASP A 284 18.05 -18.15 6.67
C ASP A 284 18.09 -17.33 5.38
N ILE A 285 18.72 -16.16 5.45
CA ILE A 285 18.80 -15.22 4.34
C ILE A 285 19.54 -15.81 3.13
N GLU A 286 20.55 -16.66 3.33
CA GLU A 286 21.29 -17.29 2.24
C GLU A 286 20.43 -18.33 1.54
N GLU A 287 19.74 -19.16 2.32
CA GLU A 287 18.80 -20.14 1.81
C GLU A 287 17.64 -19.46 1.05
N ARG A 288 17.10 -18.37 1.58
CA ARG A 288 16.04 -17.59 0.92
C ARG A 288 16.51 -16.99 -0.39
N ILE A 289 17.73 -16.44 -0.44
CA ILE A 289 18.34 -15.96 -1.68
C ILE A 289 18.54 -17.10 -2.68
N ARG A 290 18.98 -18.27 -2.22
CA ARG A 290 19.14 -19.46 -3.06
C ARG A 290 17.82 -19.90 -3.67
N LEU A 291 16.75 -19.95 -2.88
CA LEU A 291 15.42 -20.36 -3.34
C LEU A 291 14.77 -19.33 -4.26
N LEU A 292 14.79 -18.05 -3.88
CA LEU A 292 14.19 -16.96 -4.65
C LEU A 292 14.95 -16.62 -5.92
N HIS A 293 16.28 -16.65 -5.88
CA HIS A 293 17.13 -16.07 -6.93
C HIS A 293 18.14 -17.05 -7.52
N GLY A 294 18.35 -18.22 -6.92
CA GLY A 294 19.23 -19.26 -7.46
C GLY A 294 20.73 -19.05 -7.16
N TYR A 295 21.08 -18.11 -6.28
CA TYR A 295 22.46 -17.87 -5.88
C TYR A 295 22.82 -18.70 -4.65
N ALA A 296 23.93 -19.43 -4.72
CA ALA A 296 24.43 -20.23 -3.59
C ALA A 296 25.21 -19.39 -2.57
N ASP A 297 25.63 -18.17 -2.93
CA ASP A 297 26.47 -17.30 -2.12
C ASP A 297 25.93 -15.85 -2.10
N LEU A 298 25.95 -15.24 -0.92
CA LEU A 298 25.47 -13.88 -0.68
C LEU A 298 26.30 -12.81 -1.40
N ARG A 299 27.62 -13.03 -1.57
CA ARG A 299 28.50 -12.06 -2.26
C ARG A 299 28.24 -12.07 -3.75
N GLU A 300 28.05 -13.25 -4.35
CA GLU A 300 27.65 -13.39 -5.75
C GLU A 300 26.31 -12.72 -6.02
N PHE A 301 25.32 -12.97 -5.16
CA PHE A 301 24.03 -12.28 -5.21
C PHE A 301 24.19 -10.77 -5.12
N THR A 302 24.96 -10.28 -4.16
CA THR A 302 25.21 -8.84 -3.97
C THR A 302 25.88 -8.22 -5.19
N ALA A 303 26.88 -8.88 -5.76
CA ALA A 303 27.56 -8.41 -6.97
C ALA A 303 26.63 -8.40 -8.19
N ALA A 304 25.78 -9.42 -8.35
CA ALA A 304 24.78 -9.48 -9.41
C ALA A 304 23.72 -8.38 -9.25
N ARG A 305 23.28 -8.13 -8.02
CA ARG A 305 22.34 -7.06 -7.68
C ARG A 305 22.91 -5.68 -8.03
N LEU A 306 24.17 -5.42 -7.69
CA LEU A 306 24.86 -4.18 -8.05
C LEU A 306 24.97 -4.00 -9.57
N ARG A 307 25.27 -5.05 -10.32
CA ARG A 307 25.28 -4.99 -11.80
C ARG A 307 23.90 -4.66 -12.36
N GLN A 308 22.84 -5.24 -11.78
CA GLN A 308 21.45 -4.94 -12.15
C GLN A 308 21.06 -3.48 -11.84
N ASP A 309 21.62 -2.87 -10.80
CA ASP A 309 21.33 -1.47 -10.44
C ASP A 309 21.97 -0.43 -11.37
N VAL A 310 23.08 -0.79 -12.01
CA VAL A 310 23.88 0.13 -12.85
C VAL A 310 23.52 0.00 -14.34
N GLY A 311 22.95 -1.14 -14.75
CA GLY A 311 22.49 -1.39 -16.12
C GLY A 311 21.11 -0.81 -16.40
#